data_AF-A0A2W4MVV3-F1
#
_entry.id   AF-A0A2W4MVV3-F1
#
_cell.length_a   1.000
_cell.length_b   1.000
_cell.length_c   1.000
_cell.angle_alpha   90.00
_cell.angle_beta   90.00
_cell.angle_gamma   90.00
#
_symmetry.space_group_name_H-M   'P 1'
#
loop_
_entity.id
_entity.type
_entity.pdbx_description
1 polymer ?
#
loop_
_entity_poly.entity_id
_entity_poly.type
_entity_poly.pdbx_seq_one_letter_code
_entity_poly.pdbx_strand_id
1 'polypeptide(L)'
;MGKGRVLVAMSGGVDSSVTAALLVEQGYEVIGVTMNTWTDDIPEEIQMNQHSGCCSIWAVEDARRVAEILGIPYYVFNFQGKFSETVIDYFIREYARGRTPNPCIACNRYVKFSAFLHRARQLGCDYIATGHYARVARDPETGRWLLGKARDTWKDQTYVLYNMTQEALSRTLFPLADWLKSEVRKKAAELGLPVHDKPDSQEICFVYTGDYKDFLRERCPEALVPGPIVTTRGEVIGTHQGLPLYTVGQRKGLPPV
;
A
#
# COMPACT_ATOMS: atom_id res chain seq x y z
N MET A 1 -30.15 -4.97 -14.73
CA MET A 1 -29.12 -3.91 -14.78
C MET A 1 -27.96 -4.37 -13.90
N GLY A 2 -26.73 -4.41 -14.42
CA GLY A 2 -25.55 -4.84 -13.64
C GLY A 2 -25.26 -3.87 -12.49
N LYS A 3 -24.54 -4.33 -11.46
CA LYS A 3 -24.18 -3.50 -10.29
C LYS A 3 -23.20 -2.35 -10.59
N GLY A 4 -22.72 -2.26 -11.82
CA GLY A 4 -21.73 -1.29 -12.27
C GLY A 4 -20.38 -1.94 -12.56
N ARG A 5 -19.44 -1.13 -13.07
CA ARG A 5 -18.08 -1.55 -13.43
C ARG A 5 -17.08 -1.12 -12.36
N VAL A 6 -16.20 -2.05 -11.97
CA VAL A 6 -15.24 -1.85 -10.87
C VAL A 6 -13.82 -2.09 -11.34
N LEU A 7 -12.94 -1.10 -11.12
CA LEU A 7 -11.50 -1.24 -11.31
C LEU A 7 -10.84 -1.72 -10.01
N VAL A 8 -10.33 -2.95 -9.98
CA VAL A 8 -9.72 -3.55 -8.78
C VAL A 8 -8.21 -3.39 -8.83
N ALA A 9 -7.64 -2.75 -7.81
CA ALA A 9 -6.19 -2.70 -7.62
C ALA A 9 -5.68 -4.06 -7.13
N MET A 10 -5.00 -4.79 -8.01
CA MET A 10 -4.44 -6.12 -7.77
C MET A 10 -2.93 -6.02 -7.53
N SER A 11 -2.50 -6.30 -6.30
CA SER A 11 -1.09 -6.21 -5.87
C SER A 11 -0.33 -7.53 -6.01
N GLY A 12 -0.94 -8.57 -6.60
CA GLY A 12 -0.41 -9.93 -6.59
C GLY A 12 -0.42 -10.59 -5.20
N GLY A 13 -1.21 -10.06 -4.27
CA GLY A 13 -1.39 -10.59 -2.92
C GLY A 13 -2.79 -11.16 -2.72
N VAL A 14 -2.93 -12.03 -1.71
CA VAL A 14 -4.18 -12.75 -1.42
C VAL A 14 -5.39 -11.83 -1.23
N ASP A 15 -5.20 -10.68 -0.57
CA ASP A 15 -6.29 -9.76 -0.21
C ASP A 15 -6.91 -9.11 -1.45
N SER A 16 -6.09 -8.62 -2.37
CA SER A 16 -6.59 -8.05 -3.63
C SER A 16 -7.20 -9.10 -4.56
N SER A 17 -6.70 -10.33 -4.50
CA SER A 17 -7.21 -11.43 -5.31
C SER A 17 -8.60 -11.87 -4.86
N VAL A 18 -8.80 -12.05 -3.55
CA VAL A 18 -10.12 -12.36 -2.99
C VAL A 18 -11.07 -11.17 -3.15
N THR A 19 -10.58 -9.93 -3.05
CA THR A 19 -11.37 -8.73 -3.37
C THR A 19 -11.96 -8.79 -4.77
N ALA A 20 -11.17 -9.13 -5.79
CA ALA A 20 -11.65 -9.29 -7.16
C ALA A 20 -12.68 -10.42 -7.25
N ALA A 21 -12.40 -11.58 -6.66
CA ALA A 21 -13.29 -12.73 -6.67
C ALA A 21 -14.66 -12.42 -6.06
N LEU A 22 -14.69 -11.76 -4.89
CA LEU A 22 -15.93 -11.37 -4.22
C LEU A 22 -16.77 -10.42 -5.06
N LEU A 23 -16.14 -9.50 -5.81
CA LEU A 23 -16.87 -8.59 -6.68
C LEU A 23 -17.45 -9.30 -7.91
N VAL A 24 -16.73 -10.27 -8.47
CA VAL A 24 -17.24 -11.14 -9.54
C VAL A 24 -18.46 -11.93 -9.02
N GLU A 25 -18.35 -12.59 -7.86
CA GLU A 25 -19.45 -13.33 -7.23
C GLU A 25 -20.67 -12.44 -6.94
N GLN A 26 -20.44 -11.17 -6.60
CA GLN A 26 -21.51 -10.19 -6.36
C GLN A 26 -22.17 -9.67 -7.64
N GLY A 27 -21.66 -10.02 -8.83
CA GLY A 27 -22.21 -9.64 -10.13
C GLY A 27 -21.78 -8.27 -10.66
N TYR A 28 -20.61 -7.77 -10.25
CA TYR A 28 -20.00 -6.58 -10.85
C TYR A 28 -19.26 -6.95 -12.15
N GLU A 29 -19.16 -5.99 -13.07
CA GLU A 29 -18.18 -6.07 -14.15
C GLU A 29 -16.81 -5.67 -13.60
N VAL A 30 -15.90 -6.63 -13.46
CA VAL A 30 -14.62 -6.44 -12.78
C VAL A 30 -13.49 -6.33 -13.80
N ILE A 31 -12.63 -5.33 -13.63
CA ILE A 31 -11.37 -5.18 -14.36
C ILE A 31 -10.23 -5.16 -13.34
N GLY A 32 -9.30 -6.10 -13.45
CA GLY A 32 -8.10 -6.17 -12.62
C GLY A 32 -7.01 -5.25 -13.13
N VAL A 33 -6.33 -4.53 -12.23
CA VAL A 33 -5.19 -3.69 -12.60
C VAL A 33 -4.07 -3.80 -11.57
N THR A 34 -2.85 -4.04 -12.03
CA THR A 34 -1.65 -3.77 -11.23
C THR A 34 -1.11 -2.39 -11.52
N MET A 35 -0.88 -1.62 -10.47
CA MET A 35 -0.19 -0.33 -10.54
C MET A 35 1.31 -0.59 -10.51
N ASN A 36 1.97 -0.47 -11.65
CA ASN A 36 3.43 -0.53 -11.71
C ASN A 36 4.00 0.76 -11.11
N THR A 37 4.68 0.62 -9.98
CA THR A 37 5.36 1.69 -9.25
C THR A 37 6.87 1.53 -9.21
N TRP A 38 7.44 0.60 -9.98
CA TRP A 38 8.88 0.31 -10.00
C TRP A 38 9.60 1.46 -10.67
N THR A 39 10.59 2.07 -10.04
CA THR A 39 11.37 3.14 -10.66
C THR A 39 12.61 2.55 -11.36
N ASP A 40 13.10 3.21 -12.42
CA ASP A 40 14.22 2.71 -13.25
C ASP A 40 15.56 2.60 -12.49
N ASP A 41 15.61 3.17 -11.29
CA ASP A 41 16.73 3.16 -10.36
C ASP A 41 16.78 1.87 -9.50
N ILE A 42 15.81 0.96 -9.64
CA ILE A 42 15.82 -0.34 -8.95
C ILE A 42 16.71 -1.31 -9.75
N PRO A 43 17.79 -1.85 -9.17
CA PRO A 43 18.61 -2.87 -9.82
C PRO A 43 17.79 -4.02 -10.41
N GLU A 44 18.13 -4.46 -11.62
CA GLU A 44 17.40 -5.50 -12.37
C GLU A 44 17.26 -6.81 -11.54
N GLU A 45 18.31 -7.16 -10.79
CA GLU A 45 18.36 -8.30 -9.87
C GLU A 45 17.26 -8.24 -8.78
N ILE A 46 16.91 -7.03 -8.33
CA ILE A 46 15.87 -6.79 -7.34
C ILE A 46 14.48 -6.83 -7.97
N GLN A 47 14.34 -6.32 -9.19
CA GLN A 47 13.10 -6.40 -9.97
C GLN A 47 12.70 -7.85 -10.26
N MET A 48 13.71 -8.72 -10.44
CA MET A 48 13.57 -10.16 -10.66
C MET A 48 13.44 -10.99 -9.37
N ASN A 49 13.64 -10.39 -8.20
CA ASN A 49 13.56 -11.12 -6.93
C ASN A 49 12.10 -11.44 -6.57
N GLN A 50 11.83 -12.68 -6.16
CA GLN A 50 10.48 -13.14 -5.76
C GLN A 50 10.00 -12.53 -4.43
N HIS A 51 10.92 -11.99 -3.61
CA HIS A 51 10.62 -11.50 -2.27
C HIS A 51 10.31 -10.00 -2.18
N SER A 52 10.39 -9.23 -3.28
CA SER A 52 10.24 -7.76 -3.31
C SER A 52 8.78 -7.23 -3.25
N GLY A 53 7.84 -8.03 -2.71
CA GLY A 53 6.48 -7.58 -2.40
C GLY A 53 5.60 -7.21 -3.60
N CYS A 54 4.67 -6.26 -3.42
CA CYS A 54 3.76 -5.72 -4.46
C CYS A 54 4.49 -5.12 -5.67
N CYS A 55 5.79 -4.89 -5.54
CA CYS A 55 6.61 -4.13 -6.48
C CYS A 55 7.59 -5.01 -7.27
N SER A 56 7.20 -6.24 -7.61
CA SER A 56 8.01 -7.16 -8.43
C SER A 56 7.27 -7.64 -9.68
N ILE A 57 8.03 -8.08 -10.69
CA ILE A 57 7.49 -8.72 -11.90
C ILE A 57 6.60 -9.93 -11.52
N TRP A 58 6.97 -10.65 -10.46
CA TRP A 58 6.21 -11.77 -9.93
C TRP A 58 4.84 -11.36 -9.39
N ALA A 59 4.71 -10.19 -8.75
CA ALA A 59 3.42 -9.69 -8.30
C ALA A 59 2.47 -9.39 -9.48
N VAL A 60 3.01 -8.90 -10.61
CA VAL A 60 2.24 -8.69 -11.85
C VAL A 60 1.79 -10.02 -12.45
N GLU A 61 2.66 -11.03 -12.45
CA GLU A 61 2.34 -12.37 -12.95
C GLU A 61 1.31 -13.09 -12.05
N ASP A 62 1.44 -12.99 -10.73
CA ASP A 62 0.47 -13.53 -9.78
C ASP A 62 -0.91 -12.91 -9.97
N ALA A 63 -0.97 -11.59 -10.12
CA ALA A 63 -2.23 -10.88 -10.39
C ALA A 63 -2.83 -11.29 -11.73
N ARG A 64 -2.01 -11.48 -12.77
CA ARG A 64 -2.44 -11.98 -14.08
C ARG A 64 -3.06 -13.37 -13.98
N ARG A 65 -2.40 -14.32 -13.33
CA ARG A 65 -2.91 -15.70 -13.15
C ARG A 65 -4.22 -15.72 -12.37
N VAL A 66 -4.33 -14.91 -11.33
CA VAL A 66 -5.60 -14.76 -10.59
C VAL A 66 -6.69 -14.22 -11.51
N ALA A 67 -6.39 -13.18 -12.31
CA ALA A 67 -7.36 -12.62 -13.24
C ALA A 67 -7.84 -13.64 -14.29
N GLU A 68 -6.94 -14.50 -14.79
CA GLU A 68 -7.28 -15.60 -15.69
C GLU A 68 -8.22 -16.61 -15.04
N ILE A 69 -7.93 -17.05 -13.79
CA ILE A 69 -8.81 -17.95 -13.03
C ILE A 69 -10.21 -17.34 -12.83
N LEU A 70 -10.26 -16.03 -12.55
CA LEU A 70 -11.51 -15.31 -12.33
C LEU A 70 -12.24 -14.94 -13.64
N GLY A 71 -11.60 -15.13 -14.81
CA GLY A 71 -12.16 -14.76 -16.11
C GLY A 71 -12.36 -13.25 -16.29
N ILE A 72 -11.51 -12.41 -15.68
CA ILE A 72 -11.63 -10.94 -15.74
C ILE A 72 -10.53 -10.32 -16.62
N PRO A 73 -10.81 -9.20 -17.32
CA PRO A 73 -9.76 -8.43 -18.01
C PRO A 73 -8.71 -7.93 -17.02
N TYR A 74 -7.44 -7.94 -17.44
CA TYR A 74 -6.31 -7.52 -16.63
C TYR A 74 -5.36 -6.59 -17.38
N TYR A 75 -4.95 -5.51 -16.72
CA TYR A 75 -4.01 -4.53 -17.27
C TYR A 75 -2.93 -4.15 -16.26
N VAL A 76 -1.84 -3.59 -16.76
CA VAL A 76 -0.77 -2.99 -15.94
C VAL A 76 -0.70 -1.52 -16.29
N PHE A 77 -0.85 -0.65 -15.29
CA PHE A 77 -0.77 0.79 -15.46
C PHE A 77 0.52 1.33 -14.89
N ASN A 78 1.23 2.16 -15.67
CA ASN A 78 2.41 2.86 -15.21
C ASN A 78 2.00 4.01 -14.28
N PHE A 79 2.41 3.91 -13.01
CA PHE A 79 2.30 4.96 -11.98
C PHE A 79 3.67 5.37 -11.42
N GLN A 80 4.78 4.98 -12.06
CA GLN A 80 6.15 5.15 -11.57
C GLN A 80 6.46 6.62 -11.27
N GLY A 81 6.24 7.51 -12.24
CA GLY A 81 6.49 8.94 -12.06
C GLY A 81 5.64 9.55 -10.93
N LYS A 82 4.36 9.18 -10.85
CA LYS A 82 3.48 9.69 -9.79
C LYS A 82 3.87 9.17 -8.41
N PHE A 83 4.25 7.90 -8.34
CA PHE A 83 4.69 7.25 -7.12
C PHE A 83 6.00 7.85 -6.62
N SER A 84 6.98 8.05 -7.52
CA SER A 84 8.24 8.71 -7.19
C SER A 84 8.02 10.10 -6.59
N GLU A 85 7.29 10.96 -7.30
CA GLU A 85 7.02 12.35 -6.88
C GLU A 85 6.29 12.43 -5.51
N THR A 86 5.26 11.60 -5.34
CA THR A 86 4.31 11.78 -4.22
C THR A 86 4.55 10.87 -3.03
N VAL A 87 5.34 9.81 -3.19
CA VAL A 87 5.62 8.83 -2.14
C VAL A 87 7.11 8.83 -1.81
N ILE A 88 7.98 8.60 -2.80
CA ILE A 88 9.42 8.48 -2.58
C ILE A 88 10.03 9.84 -2.22
N ASP A 89 9.83 10.87 -3.02
CA ASP A 89 10.38 12.20 -2.74
C ASP A 89 9.79 12.78 -1.45
N TYR A 90 8.52 12.50 -1.16
CA TYR A 90 7.92 12.83 0.12
C TYR A 90 8.66 12.15 1.28
N PHE A 91 8.90 10.85 1.18
CA PHE A 91 9.60 10.08 2.19
C PHE A 91 11.00 10.65 2.46
N ILE A 92 11.78 10.90 1.40
CA ILE A 92 13.13 11.46 1.49
C ILE A 92 13.11 12.85 2.12
N ARG A 93 12.26 13.76 1.64
CA ARG A 93 12.18 15.14 2.16
C ARG A 93 11.80 15.21 3.63
N GLU A 94 10.91 14.34 4.09
CA GLU A 94 10.48 14.34 5.49
C GLU A 94 11.58 13.83 6.41
N TYR A 95 12.29 12.76 6.01
CA TYR A 95 13.47 12.30 6.72
C TYR A 95 14.59 13.34 6.76
N ALA A 96 14.87 14.02 5.63
CA ALA A 96 15.84 15.11 5.58
C ALA A 96 15.52 16.28 6.53
N ARG A 97 14.26 16.40 6.95
CA ARG A 97 13.79 17.39 7.94
C ARG A 97 13.70 16.84 9.36
N GLY A 98 14.24 15.66 9.63
CA GLY A 98 14.24 15.01 10.94
C GLY A 98 12.86 14.50 11.38
N ARG A 99 11.96 14.22 10.42
CA ARG A 99 10.64 13.64 10.71
C ARG A 99 10.57 12.19 10.26
N THR A 100 9.67 11.42 10.85
CA THR A 100 9.41 10.03 10.47
C THR A 100 8.12 9.92 9.66
N PRO A 101 8.20 9.89 8.31
CA PRO A 101 7.04 9.81 7.44
C PRO A 101 6.42 8.41 7.42
N ASN A 102 5.14 8.34 7.06
CA ASN A 102 4.47 7.10 6.67
C ASN A 102 4.16 7.11 5.16
N PRO A 103 4.89 6.34 4.34
CA PRO A 103 4.72 6.34 2.89
C PRO A 103 3.38 5.72 2.45
N CYS A 104 2.80 4.80 3.22
CA CYS A 104 1.52 4.18 2.90
C CYS A 104 0.37 5.19 2.93
N ILE A 105 0.40 6.14 3.88
CA ILE A 105 -0.58 7.24 3.94
C ILE A 105 -0.49 8.11 2.68
N ALA A 106 0.72 8.44 2.22
CA ALA A 106 0.93 9.23 1.00
C ALA A 106 0.48 8.46 -0.26
N CYS A 107 0.84 7.18 -0.36
CA CYS A 107 0.44 6.30 -1.47
C CYS A 107 -1.09 6.17 -1.57
N ASN A 108 -1.78 5.96 -0.45
CA ASN A 108 -3.24 5.91 -0.43
C ASN A 108 -3.83 7.24 -0.93
N ARG A 109 -3.35 8.37 -0.40
CA ARG A 109 -3.87 9.71 -0.76
C ARG A 109 -3.67 10.04 -2.23
N TYR A 110 -2.44 9.92 -2.75
CA TYR A 110 -2.07 10.47 -4.05
C TYR A 110 -2.11 9.47 -5.20
N VAL A 111 -1.89 8.18 -4.90
CA VAL A 111 -1.83 7.13 -5.92
C VAL A 111 -3.15 6.37 -5.97
N LYS A 112 -3.53 5.66 -4.90
CA LYS A 112 -4.70 4.75 -4.93
C LYS A 112 -6.05 5.48 -5.00
N PHE A 113 -6.25 6.51 -4.19
CA PHE A 113 -7.56 7.19 -4.08
C PHE A 113 -7.62 8.53 -4.82
N SER A 114 -6.58 8.85 -5.60
CA SER A 114 -6.57 10.01 -6.49
C SER A 114 -6.25 9.59 -7.92
N ALA A 115 -4.99 9.24 -8.23
CA ALA A 115 -4.58 8.93 -9.60
C ALA A 115 -5.26 7.67 -10.16
N PHE A 116 -5.38 6.60 -9.37
CA PHE A 116 -6.05 5.37 -9.78
C PHE A 116 -7.57 5.54 -9.91
N LEU A 117 -8.21 6.28 -8.98
CA LEU A 117 -9.61 6.68 -9.12
C LEU A 117 -9.86 7.51 -10.38
N HIS A 118 -8.95 8.43 -10.72
CA HIS A 118 -9.04 9.20 -11.96
C HIS A 118 -8.96 8.30 -13.20
N ARG A 119 -8.04 7.32 -13.22
CA ARG A 119 -7.95 6.32 -14.30
C ARG A 119 -9.22 5.48 -14.42
N ALA A 120 -9.80 5.06 -13.30
CA ALA A 120 -11.06 4.32 -13.30
C ALA A 120 -12.19 5.11 -13.99
N ARG A 121 -12.29 6.42 -13.73
CA ARG A 121 -13.29 7.28 -14.40
C ARG A 121 -13.06 7.42 -15.89
N GLN A 122 -11.80 7.52 -16.33
CA GLN A 122 -11.47 7.58 -17.76
C GLN A 122 -11.84 6.29 -18.51
N LEU A 123 -11.84 5.15 -17.81
CA LEU A 123 -12.24 3.84 -18.34
C LEU A 123 -13.74 3.56 -18.22
N GLY A 124 -14.51 4.53 -17.73
CA GLY A 124 -15.95 4.39 -17.50
C GLY A 124 -16.30 3.45 -16.34
N CYS A 125 -15.38 3.23 -15.39
CA CYS A 125 -15.69 2.48 -14.17
C CYS A 125 -16.45 3.36 -13.18
N ASP A 126 -17.48 2.79 -12.57
CA ASP A 126 -18.28 3.45 -11.54
C ASP A 126 -17.52 3.54 -10.22
N TYR A 127 -16.74 2.49 -9.92
CA TYR A 127 -16.03 2.29 -8.66
C TYR A 127 -14.58 1.86 -8.86
N ILE A 128 -13.77 2.08 -7.83
CA ILE A 128 -12.53 1.35 -7.58
C ILE A 128 -12.71 0.40 -6.41
N ALA A 129 -11.91 -0.66 -6.37
CA ALA A 129 -11.80 -1.51 -5.19
C ALA A 129 -10.35 -1.85 -4.86
N THR A 130 -10.10 -2.10 -3.58
CA THR A 130 -8.79 -2.48 -3.08
C THR A 130 -8.95 -3.53 -1.99
N GLY A 131 -7.92 -4.35 -1.77
CA GLY A 131 -7.89 -5.33 -0.67
C GLY A 131 -7.65 -4.74 0.71
N HIS A 132 -8.06 -3.50 0.97
CA HIS A 132 -7.94 -2.94 2.31
C HIS A 132 -9.05 -3.45 3.23
N TYR A 133 -8.67 -3.71 4.48
CA TYR A 133 -9.59 -4.00 5.58
C TYR A 133 -10.09 -2.69 6.17
N ALA A 134 -11.16 -2.16 5.56
CA ALA A 134 -11.89 -0.99 6.04
C ALA A 134 -13.33 -1.04 5.52
N ARG A 135 -14.19 -0.15 6.01
CA ARG A 135 -15.59 -0.03 5.57
C ARG A 135 -15.86 1.37 5.05
N VAL A 136 -16.65 1.47 3.99
CA VAL A 136 -17.34 2.70 3.63
C VAL A 136 -18.82 2.53 3.94
N ALA A 137 -19.42 3.50 4.62
CA ALA A 137 -20.85 3.56 4.87
C ALA A 137 -21.39 4.95 4.52
N ARG A 138 -22.66 5.04 4.17
CA ARG A 138 -23.35 6.32 4.02
C ARG A 138 -24.20 6.56 5.26
N ASP A 139 -23.95 7.67 5.92
CA ASP A 139 -24.76 8.12 7.04
C ASP A 139 -26.17 8.47 6.55
N PRO A 140 -27.23 7.80 7.03
CA PRO A 140 -28.59 8.09 6.61
C PRO A 140 -29.09 9.47 7.05
N GLU A 141 -28.55 10.04 8.14
CA GLU A 141 -29.00 11.33 8.66
C GLU A 141 -28.37 12.49 7.91
N THR A 142 -27.04 12.47 7.77
CA THR A 142 -26.29 13.57 7.13
C THR A 142 -26.06 13.36 5.63
N GLY A 143 -26.29 12.15 5.12
CA GLY A 143 -26.00 11.77 3.75
C GLY A 143 -24.50 11.63 3.43
N ARG A 144 -23.61 11.86 4.41
CA ARG A 144 -22.15 11.84 4.25
C ARG A 144 -21.61 10.42 4.16
N TRP A 145 -20.49 10.28 3.48
CA TRP A 145 -19.72 9.04 3.46
C TRP A 145 -18.78 8.98 4.67
N LEU A 146 -18.81 7.84 5.36
CA LEU A 146 -18.05 7.55 6.56
C LEU A 146 -17.03 6.44 6.27
N LEU A 147 -15.81 6.62 6.78
CA LEU A 147 -14.79 5.57 6.85
C LEU A 147 -14.94 4.87 8.21
N GLY A 148 -15.19 3.56 8.18
CA GLY A 148 -15.40 2.73 9.36
C GLY A 148 -14.38 1.61 9.47
N LYS A 149 -14.20 1.10 10.69
CA LYS A 149 -13.30 -0.03 10.97
C LYS A 149 -13.79 -1.34 10.32
N ALA A 150 -12.85 -2.19 9.95
CA ALA A 150 -13.12 -3.57 9.56
C ALA A 150 -13.50 -4.45 10.76
N ARG A 151 -14.14 -5.58 10.47
CA ARG A 151 -14.44 -6.65 11.46
C ARG A 151 -13.15 -7.22 12.05
N ASP A 152 -12.12 -7.43 11.21
CA ASP A 152 -10.80 -7.86 11.67
C ASP A 152 -10.02 -6.68 12.24
N THR A 153 -10.08 -6.49 13.54
CA THR A 153 -9.43 -5.36 14.23
C THR A 153 -7.91 -5.43 14.19
N TRP A 154 -7.32 -6.62 14.01
CA TRP A 154 -5.88 -6.80 13.88
C TRP A 154 -5.36 -6.43 12.49
N LYS A 155 -6.23 -6.50 11.49
CA LYS A 155 -5.93 -6.13 10.11
C LYS A 155 -6.51 -4.78 9.70
N ASP A 156 -7.25 -4.11 10.59
CA ASP A 156 -7.88 -2.82 10.29
C ASP A 156 -6.87 -1.82 9.72
N GLN A 157 -7.23 -1.24 8.57
CA GLN A 157 -6.38 -0.33 7.82
C GLN A 157 -6.95 1.09 7.77
N THR A 158 -7.96 1.41 8.56
CA THR A 158 -8.53 2.78 8.58
C THR A 158 -7.49 3.85 8.91
N TYR A 159 -6.49 3.51 9.72
CA TYR A 159 -5.37 4.39 10.05
C TYR A 159 -4.62 4.89 8.81
N VAL A 160 -4.40 4.07 7.78
CA VAL A 160 -3.69 4.52 6.56
C VAL A 160 -4.62 5.17 5.53
N LEU A 161 -5.91 5.26 5.83
CA LEU A 161 -6.97 5.73 4.94
C LEU A 161 -7.62 7.05 5.42
N TYR A 162 -7.16 7.64 6.53
CA TYR A 162 -7.81 8.82 7.13
C TYR A 162 -7.93 10.03 6.20
N ASN A 163 -7.09 10.12 5.16
CA ASN A 163 -7.07 11.22 4.19
C ASN A 163 -8.09 11.07 3.05
N MET A 164 -8.93 10.02 3.04
CA MET A 164 -9.91 9.82 1.98
C MET A 164 -10.95 10.94 1.95
N THR A 165 -11.20 11.48 0.75
CA THR A 165 -12.21 12.52 0.53
C THR A 165 -13.60 11.90 0.40
N GLN A 166 -14.66 12.72 0.51
CA GLN A 166 -16.04 12.26 0.27
C GLN A 166 -16.23 11.69 -1.13
N GLU A 167 -15.59 12.31 -2.13
CA GLU A 167 -15.58 11.80 -3.50
C GLU A 167 -14.91 10.43 -3.58
N ALA A 168 -13.73 10.27 -2.99
CA ALA A 168 -13.03 8.98 -2.99
C ALA A 168 -13.84 7.91 -2.27
N LEU A 169 -14.39 8.20 -1.09
CA LEU A 169 -15.23 7.28 -0.33
C LEU A 169 -16.47 6.86 -1.15
N SER A 170 -17.14 7.80 -1.80
CA SER A 170 -18.35 7.52 -2.59
C SER A 170 -18.15 6.56 -3.77
N ARG A 171 -16.90 6.38 -4.21
CA ARG A 171 -16.53 5.54 -5.36
C ARG A 171 -15.57 4.41 -5.00
N THR A 172 -15.36 4.12 -3.72
CA THR A 172 -14.45 3.07 -3.28
C THR A 172 -15.22 1.93 -2.61
N LEU A 173 -14.93 0.71 -3.06
CA LEU A 173 -15.41 -0.52 -2.43
C LEU A 173 -14.26 -1.17 -1.63
N PHE A 174 -14.58 -1.63 -0.42
CA PHE A 174 -13.70 -2.44 0.41
C PHE A 174 -14.39 -3.78 0.73
N PRO A 175 -14.32 -4.78 -0.18
CA PRO A 175 -15.03 -6.05 -0.01
C PRO A 175 -14.62 -6.86 1.22
N LEU A 176 -13.43 -6.60 1.78
CA LEU A 176 -12.90 -7.31 2.94
C LEU A 176 -13.33 -6.71 4.30
N ALA A 177 -14.20 -5.68 4.31
CA ALA A 177 -14.66 -5.02 5.52
C ALA A 177 -15.20 -5.98 6.61
N ASP A 178 -15.89 -7.04 6.16
CA ASP A 178 -16.58 -8.01 7.00
C ASP A 178 -15.86 -9.36 7.12
N TRP A 179 -14.63 -9.43 6.63
CA TRP A 179 -13.85 -10.68 6.55
C TRP A 179 -12.70 -10.67 7.55
N LEU A 180 -12.49 -11.81 8.20
CA LEU A 180 -11.25 -12.12 8.91
C LEU A 180 -10.16 -12.52 7.91
N LYS A 181 -8.89 -12.24 8.21
CA LYS A 181 -7.77 -12.67 7.35
C LYS A 181 -7.74 -14.18 7.10
N SER A 182 -8.09 -14.97 8.11
CA SER A 182 -8.20 -16.43 7.99
C SER A 182 -9.30 -16.84 7.00
N GLU A 183 -10.45 -16.17 7.01
CA GLU A 183 -11.55 -16.39 6.08
C GLU A 183 -11.13 -16.03 4.64
N VAL A 184 -10.37 -14.93 4.47
CA VAL A 184 -9.81 -14.53 3.17
C VAL A 184 -8.87 -15.60 2.62
N ARG A 185 -7.92 -16.09 3.42
CA ARG A 185 -7.00 -17.16 2.99
C ARG A 185 -7.73 -18.46 2.65
N LYS A 186 -8.72 -18.83 3.46
CA LYS A 186 -9.56 -20.00 3.20
C LYS A 186 -10.31 -19.86 1.88
N LYS A 187 -10.94 -18.71 1.64
CA LYS A 187 -11.64 -18.42 0.38
C LYS A 187 -10.71 -18.46 -0.82
N ALA A 188 -9.49 -17.92 -0.69
CA ALA A 188 -8.49 -18.01 -1.76
C ALA A 188 -8.12 -19.46 -2.09
N ALA A 189 -7.97 -20.32 -1.07
CA ALA A 189 -7.70 -21.75 -1.25
C ALA A 189 -8.88 -22.49 -1.90
N GLU A 190 -10.12 -22.21 -1.46
CA GLU A 190 -11.35 -22.78 -2.03
C GLU A 190 -11.53 -22.42 -3.51
N LEU A 191 -11.12 -21.21 -3.90
CA LEU A 191 -11.13 -20.74 -5.28
C LEU A 191 -9.93 -21.23 -6.12
N GLY A 192 -9.00 -21.97 -5.52
CA GLY A 192 -7.78 -22.45 -6.20
C GLY A 192 -6.82 -21.31 -6.60
N LEU A 193 -6.83 -20.19 -5.89
CA LEU A 193 -5.96 -19.05 -6.23
C LEU A 193 -4.51 -19.36 -5.84
N PRO A 194 -3.52 -19.15 -6.73
CA PRO A 194 -2.13 -19.50 -6.48
C PRO A 194 -1.49 -18.74 -5.31
N VAL A 195 -2.06 -17.59 -4.94
CA VAL A 195 -1.56 -16.70 -3.87
C VAL A 195 -2.14 -17.00 -2.48
N HIS A 196 -2.91 -18.07 -2.31
CA HIS A 196 -3.64 -18.38 -1.07
C HIS A 196 -2.77 -18.43 0.21
N ASP A 197 -1.55 -18.95 0.11
CA ASP A 197 -0.56 -19.13 1.17
C ASP A 197 0.54 -18.04 1.15
N LYS A 198 0.53 -17.15 0.17
CA LYS A 198 1.52 -16.09 0.03
C LYS A 198 1.55 -15.19 1.27
N PRO A 199 2.73 -14.90 1.86
CA PRO A 199 2.85 -13.99 2.99
C PRO A 199 2.37 -12.57 2.67
N ASP A 200 1.92 -11.84 3.69
CA ASP A 200 1.54 -10.44 3.54
C ASP A 200 2.79 -9.57 3.37
N SER A 201 2.72 -8.52 2.54
CA SER A 201 3.79 -7.52 2.47
C SER A 201 3.80 -6.68 3.75
N GLN A 202 4.90 -6.75 4.52
CA GLN A 202 5.04 -6.03 5.80
C GLN A 202 6.06 -4.87 5.75
N GLU A 203 6.86 -4.78 4.69
CA GLU A 203 7.90 -3.76 4.53
C GLU A 203 7.45 -2.59 3.64
N ILE A 204 8.21 -1.49 3.66
CA ILE A 204 8.02 -0.35 2.77
C ILE A 204 8.19 -0.82 1.33
N CYS A 205 7.16 -0.63 0.50
CA CYS A 205 7.08 -1.29 -0.81
C CYS A 205 8.18 -0.92 -1.83
N PHE A 206 8.91 0.18 -1.61
CA PHE A 206 10.02 0.63 -2.46
C PHE A 206 11.39 0.50 -1.79
N VAL A 207 11.46 -0.07 -0.58
CA VAL A 207 12.71 -0.42 0.08
C VAL A 207 12.92 -1.90 -0.16
N TYR A 208 13.81 -2.21 -1.09
CA TYR A 208 13.96 -3.57 -1.61
C TYR A 208 15.10 -4.37 -0.98
N THR A 209 16.08 -3.67 -0.42
CA THR A 209 17.26 -4.24 0.21
C THR A 209 17.35 -3.73 1.64
N GLY A 210 17.34 -4.66 2.60
CA GLY A 210 17.61 -4.33 4.00
C GLY A 210 16.57 -3.40 4.63
N ASP A 211 17.08 -2.41 5.37
CA ASP A 211 16.29 -1.44 6.14
C ASP A 211 16.18 -0.11 5.36
N TYR A 212 15.17 0.71 5.64
CA TYR A 212 14.99 2.03 5.02
C TYR A 212 16.22 2.95 5.20
N LYS A 213 17.08 2.64 6.17
CA LYS A 213 18.33 3.34 6.42
C LYS A 213 19.31 3.22 5.26
N ASP A 214 19.39 2.06 4.62
CA ASP A 214 20.26 1.87 3.45
C ASP A 214 19.73 2.68 2.27
N PHE A 215 18.41 2.67 2.07
CA PHE A 215 17.74 3.53 1.11
C PHE A 215 18.04 5.03 1.34
N LEU A 216 18.01 5.51 2.59
CA LEU A 216 18.35 6.90 2.90
C LEU A 216 19.83 7.23 2.67
N ARG A 217 20.76 6.29 2.95
CA ARG A 217 22.19 6.47 2.69
C ARG A 217 22.48 6.64 1.21
N GLU A 218 21.78 5.91 0.36
CA GLU A 218 21.93 6.00 -1.09
C GLU A 218 21.28 7.29 -1.65
N ARG A 219 20.07 7.60 -1.19
CA ARG A 219 19.23 8.64 -1.82
C ARG A 219 19.36 10.04 -1.26
N CYS A 220 19.82 10.18 -0.02
CA CYS A 220 19.99 11.48 0.64
C CYS A 220 21.14 11.42 1.67
N PRO A 221 22.37 11.05 1.26
CA PRO A 221 23.53 10.98 2.15
C PRO A 221 23.82 12.32 2.83
N GLU A 222 23.52 13.44 2.18
CA GLU A 222 23.71 14.79 2.70
C GLU A 222 22.86 15.12 3.92
N ALA A 223 21.74 14.43 4.13
CA ALA A 223 20.93 14.56 5.34
C ALA A 223 21.47 13.73 6.53
N LEU A 224 22.42 12.84 6.29
CA LEU A 224 23.01 11.96 7.30
C LEU A 224 24.24 12.62 7.92
N VAL A 225 24.00 13.73 8.62
CA VAL A 225 25.05 14.49 9.30
C VAL A 225 25.24 13.97 10.72
N PRO A 226 26.41 13.42 11.10
CA PRO A 226 26.67 12.98 12.45
C PRO A 226 26.61 14.13 13.47
N GLY A 227 26.23 13.81 14.70
CA GLY A 227 26.07 14.79 15.78
C GLY A 227 25.99 14.15 17.16
N PRO A 228 26.11 14.94 18.25
CA PRO A 228 26.14 14.41 19.60
C PRO A 228 24.78 13.83 20.00
N ILE A 229 24.79 12.70 20.70
CA ILE A 229 23.64 12.19 21.45
C ILE A 229 23.73 12.76 22.85
N VAL A 230 22.72 13.50 23.27
CA VAL A 230 22.67 14.17 24.57
C VAL A 230 21.55 13.62 25.44
N THR A 231 21.79 13.49 26.73
CA THR A 231 20.74 13.19 27.71
C THR A 231 19.86 14.42 27.94
N THR A 232 18.74 14.23 28.64
CA THR A 232 17.89 15.35 29.09
C THR A 232 18.58 16.30 30.07
N ARG A 233 19.74 15.91 30.62
CA ARG A 233 20.60 16.74 31.48
C ARG A 233 21.69 17.49 30.71
N GLY A 234 21.77 17.29 29.39
CA GLY A 234 22.80 17.90 28.53
C GLY A 234 24.13 17.16 28.49
N GLU A 235 24.21 15.97 29.10
CA GLU A 235 25.43 15.14 29.06
C GLU A 235 25.54 14.45 27.70
N VAL A 236 26.71 14.55 27.07
CA VAL A 236 26.99 13.85 25.80
C VAL A 236 27.30 12.38 26.10
N ILE A 237 26.51 11.47 25.54
CA ILE A 237 26.61 10.01 25.77
C ILE A 237 27.03 9.24 24.51
N GLY A 238 27.21 9.92 23.39
CA GLY A 238 27.64 9.30 22.14
C GLY A 238 27.50 10.21 20.94
N THR A 239 27.62 9.62 19.75
CA THR A 239 27.44 10.30 18.46
C THR A 239 26.46 9.51 17.61
N HIS A 240 25.44 10.17 17.07
CA HIS A 240 24.50 9.58 16.13
C HIS A 240 25.06 9.65 14.71
N GLN A 241 24.62 8.73 13.84
CA GLN A 241 25.04 8.68 12.43
C GLN A 241 24.20 9.56 11.49
N GLY A 242 23.31 10.38 12.06
CA GLY A 242 22.42 11.28 11.34
C GLY A 242 20.99 11.16 11.86
N LEU A 243 20.32 12.29 12.11
CA LEU A 243 18.95 12.31 12.64
C LEU A 243 17.94 11.44 11.88
N PRO A 244 18.00 11.33 10.53
CA PRO A 244 17.05 10.51 9.77
C PRO A 244 17.04 9.01 10.14
N LEU A 245 18.09 8.50 10.81
CA LEU A 245 18.22 7.09 11.17
C LEU A 245 17.56 6.74 12.52
N TYR A 246 16.86 7.71 13.12
CA TYR A 246 16.27 7.63 14.44
C TYR A 246 14.82 8.11 14.43
N THR A 247 13.98 7.54 15.28
CA THR A 247 12.64 8.04 15.55
C THR A 247 12.38 8.20 17.05
N VAL A 248 11.41 9.05 17.40
CA VAL A 248 11.03 9.28 18.80
C VAL A 248 10.52 7.97 19.41
N GLY A 249 11.10 7.57 20.54
CA GLY A 249 10.77 6.30 21.22
C GLY A 249 11.60 5.10 20.76
N GLN A 250 12.55 5.26 19.82
CA GLN A 250 13.46 4.21 19.41
C GLN A 250 14.40 3.77 20.56
N ARG A 251 14.54 2.46 20.75
CA ARG A 251 15.50 1.86 21.70
C ARG A 251 16.78 1.35 21.04
N LYS A 252 16.66 0.73 19.85
CA LYS A 252 17.79 0.11 19.15
C LYS A 252 18.70 1.17 18.53
N GLY A 253 20.01 0.93 18.50
CA GLY A 253 20.98 1.83 17.85
C GLY A 253 21.32 3.09 18.65
N LEU A 254 20.92 3.14 19.92
CA LEU A 254 21.35 4.15 20.89
C LEU A 254 22.34 3.53 21.89
N PRO A 255 23.28 4.32 22.44
CA PRO A 255 24.14 3.88 23.53
C PRO A 255 23.31 3.39 24.72
N PRO A 256 23.77 2.39 25.49
CA PRO A 256 23.18 2.08 26.78
C PRO A 256 23.30 3.32 27.68
N VAL A 257 22.19 3.65 28.36
CA VAL A 257 22.11 4.71 29.37
C VAL A 257 22.12 4.06 30.75
#